data_AF-A0AAD6XHA1-F1
#
_entry.id   AF-A0AAD6XHA1-F1
#
_cell.length_a   1.000
_cell.length_b   1.000
_cell.length_c   1.000
_cell.angle_alpha   90.00
_cell.angle_beta   90.00
_cell.angle_gamma   90.00
#
_symmetry.space_group_name_H-M   'P 1'
#
loop_
_entity.id
_entity.type
_entity.pdbx_description
1 polymer ?
#
loop_
_entity_poly.entity_id
_entity_poly.type
_entity_poly.pdbx_seq_one_letter_code
_entity_poly.pdbx_strand_id
1 'polypeptide(L)'
;MPHISCKGNPITPFKEDRIKWNQDWEEDIAWSLRTPGARPIDLLRELYVHLATEESEAEMQHMLAFHRETYGQLCQSLPSLAHAVAVSFATNDFRKKWLAAQPSVRQEHILEALGRSCGEDDDSDFFRWLCDELTLPFLQKGGGQGFLDLLKHFTLDDYSLTPKEPIYLESSHWYLADPAAEPKAAYELADAEFNLERSYLIARTLYETLRSFLGISNEATKPFPRKRDVAKSGLPKVLRKFLAHEPAAMKRIRKQSRGYNTHPRVSLCENCGILESPGGERFMRCKACTEKVSRQIYYCSRECQRKDWKRHKIICGKPVTVSESHESAIPSPRPVPRASSTPELIGPPINGFKRSPALVYQVNLLNQNVSDEIDYLLITRTKRVFRFKIEDPGEKRAFRRFRDAALGTGDQQAVAAMGEFLVKGPGGAAGLLGGCALGGPVVQLGMERQDAFDQLTREFGFDVESAVSALERKRGDGLTWVEMELLSQG
;
A
#
# COMPACT_ATOMS: atom_id res chain seq x y z
N MET A 1 23.32 11.77 -12.54
CA MET A 1 24.24 12.90 -12.17
C MET A 1 24.12 13.15 -10.68
N PRO A 2 25.08 13.81 -10.00
CA PRO A 2 24.83 14.25 -8.62
C PRO A 2 23.67 15.25 -8.63
N HIS A 3 22.61 14.97 -7.86
CA HIS A 3 21.55 15.94 -7.58
C HIS A 3 22.18 17.15 -6.87
N ILE A 4 21.63 18.35 -7.06
CA ILE A 4 22.10 19.54 -6.35
C ILE A 4 21.03 19.89 -5.33
N SER A 5 21.39 19.87 -4.05
CA SER A 5 20.56 20.36 -2.93
C SER A 5 20.20 21.82 -3.13
N CYS A 6 19.20 22.32 -2.43
CA CYS A 6 18.85 23.73 -2.57
C CYS A 6 19.73 24.72 -1.84
N LYS A 7 20.74 24.21 -1.12
CA LYS A 7 21.91 24.98 -0.72
C LYS A 7 22.96 25.11 -1.84
N GLY A 8 22.75 24.50 -3.01
CA GLY A 8 23.71 24.47 -4.11
C GLY A 8 24.80 23.40 -3.96
N ASN A 9 24.78 22.60 -2.89
CA ASN A 9 25.74 21.53 -2.67
C ASN A 9 25.31 20.26 -3.42
N PRO A 10 26.24 19.49 -4.00
CA PRO A 10 25.92 18.20 -4.58
C PRO A 10 25.47 17.20 -3.51
N ILE A 11 24.37 16.50 -3.78
CA ILE A 11 23.92 15.32 -3.05
C ILE A 11 24.82 14.14 -3.44
N THR A 12 25.37 13.47 -2.44
CA THR A 12 26.19 12.27 -2.63
C THR A 12 25.38 11.17 -3.32
N PRO A 13 25.83 10.56 -4.42
CA PRO A 13 25.09 9.47 -5.06
C PRO A 13 24.84 8.29 -4.12
N PHE A 14 23.64 7.71 -4.15
CA PHE A 14 23.25 6.59 -3.29
C PHE A 14 24.25 5.41 -3.32
N LYS A 15 24.76 5.08 -4.51
CA LYS A 15 25.70 3.96 -4.73
C LYS A 15 27.11 4.23 -4.18
N GLU A 16 27.47 5.49 -3.95
CA GLU A 16 28.77 5.87 -3.41
C GLU A 16 28.75 5.79 -1.88
N ASP A 17 27.76 6.43 -1.24
CA ASP A 17 27.56 6.37 0.21
C ASP A 17 26.08 6.61 0.54
N ARG A 18 25.34 5.52 0.81
CA ARG A 18 23.91 5.58 1.12
C ARG A 18 23.59 6.34 2.42
N ILE A 19 24.51 6.34 3.38
CA ILE A 19 24.31 7.03 4.67
C ILE A 19 24.45 8.53 4.42
N LYS A 20 25.52 8.93 3.76
CA LYS A 20 25.75 10.33 3.40
C LYS A 20 24.68 10.87 2.45
N TRP A 21 24.28 10.10 1.42
CA TRP A 21 23.16 10.46 0.54
C TRP A 21 21.90 10.81 1.32
N ASN A 22 21.56 9.98 2.33
CA ASN A 22 20.39 10.23 3.17
C ASN A 22 20.56 11.49 4.04
N GLN A 23 21.73 11.68 4.63
CA GLN A 23 22.03 12.87 5.43
C GLN A 23 21.93 14.14 4.59
N ASP A 24 22.50 14.15 3.38
CA ASP A 24 22.44 15.28 2.46
C ASP A 24 20.97 15.64 2.14
N TRP A 25 20.10 14.66 1.92
CA TRP A 25 18.66 14.86 1.71
C TRP A 25 17.93 15.39 2.96
N GLU A 26 18.19 14.81 4.14
CA GLU A 26 17.55 15.26 5.39
C GLU A 26 17.95 16.67 5.76
N GLU A 27 19.20 17.06 5.52
CA GLU A 27 19.67 18.42 5.72
C GLU A 27 18.98 19.43 4.79
N ASP A 28 18.64 19.01 3.58
CA ASP A 28 17.95 19.83 2.58
C ASP A 28 16.45 19.96 2.87
N ILE A 29 15.80 18.87 3.30
CA ILE A 29 14.42 18.89 3.83
C ILE A 29 14.35 19.79 5.07
N ALA A 30 15.27 19.62 6.01
CA ALA A 30 15.27 20.42 7.23
C ALA A 30 15.57 21.91 6.95
N TRP A 31 16.38 22.21 5.93
CA TRP A 31 16.62 23.58 5.50
C TRP A 31 15.40 24.21 4.83
N SER A 32 14.71 23.46 3.97
CA SER A 32 13.51 23.95 3.27
C SER A 32 12.36 24.26 4.23
N LEU A 33 12.22 23.46 5.29
CA LEU A 33 11.24 23.70 6.35
C LEU A 33 11.53 24.95 7.19
N ARG A 34 12.80 25.33 7.35
CA ARG A 34 13.22 26.44 8.22
C ARG A 34 13.38 27.79 7.51
N THR A 35 13.37 27.83 6.18
CA THR A 35 13.71 29.03 5.41
C THR A 35 12.45 29.60 4.73
N PRO A 36 11.78 30.60 5.31
CA PRO A 36 10.63 31.25 4.69
C PRO A 36 10.98 31.80 3.30
N GLY A 37 10.11 31.57 2.31
CA GLY A 37 10.27 32.10 0.94
C GLY A 37 11.30 31.39 0.06
N ALA A 38 12.10 30.45 0.60
CA ALA A 38 13.02 29.64 -0.19
C ALA A 38 12.51 28.20 -0.36
N ARG A 39 11.18 28.03 -0.44
CA ARG A 39 10.61 26.70 -0.41
C ARG A 39 10.69 26.05 -1.81
N PRO A 40 11.26 24.83 -1.91
CA PRO A 40 11.19 23.98 -3.10
C PRO A 40 9.87 24.06 -3.84
N ILE A 41 8.82 23.91 -3.03
CA ILE A 41 7.49 23.58 -3.49
C ILE A 41 6.87 24.76 -4.21
N ASP A 42 7.18 25.98 -3.75
CA ASP A 42 6.74 27.21 -4.40
C ASP A 42 7.42 27.33 -5.76
N LEU A 43 8.74 27.12 -5.84
CA LEU A 43 9.48 27.16 -7.11
C LEU A 43 8.99 26.09 -8.09
N LEU A 44 8.73 24.88 -7.59
CA LEU A 44 8.25 23.78 -8.39
C LEU A 44 6.83 24.00 -8.88
N ARG A 45 5.96 24.50 -8.02
CA ARG A 45 4.59 24.88 -8.34
C ARG A 45 4.59 25.95 -9.41
N GLU A 46 5.40 27.00 -9.28
CA GLU A 46 5.54 28.04 -10.31
C GLU A 46 6.05 27.46 -11.65
N LEU A 47 7.03 26.55 -11.60
CA LEU A 47 7.50 25.84 -12.79
C LEU A 47 6.38 25.02 -13.44
N TYR A 48 5.61 24.27 -12.63
CA TYR A 48 4.51 23.43 -13.08
C TYR A 48 3.36 24.26 -13.68
N VAL A 49 3.06 25.40 -13.05
CA VAL A 49 2.04 26.34 -13.52
C VAL A 49 2.46 26.98 -14.83
N HIS A 50 3.71 27.42 -14.94
CA HIS A 50 4.23 27.96 -16.18
C HIS A 50 4.19 26.92 -17.31
N LEU A 51 4.59 25.68 -17.02
CA LEU A 51 4.46 24.54 -17.92
C LEU A 51 3.02 24.33 -18.40
N ALA A 52 2.07 24.38 -17.47
CA ALA A 52 0.65 24.18 -17.78
C ALA A 52 0.03 25.33 -18.58
N THR A 53 0.54 26.57 -18.44
CA THR A 53 -0.12 27.77 -18.96
C THR A 53 0.55 28.37 -20.20
N GLU A 54 1.88 28.31 -20.30
CA GLU A 54 2.63 29.02 -21.36
C GLU A 54 3.11 28.12 -22.50
N GLU A 55 3.34 26.83 -22.25
CA GLU A 55 4.03 25.98 -23.24
C GLU A 55 3.08 25.27 -24.21
N SER A 56 1.84 24.94 -23.81
CA SER A 56 0.64 24.72 -24.65
C SER A 56 -0.41 23.88 -23.89
N GLU A 57 -1.67 23.91 -24.35
CA GLU A 57 -2.71 22.97 -23.89
C GLU A 57 -2.27 21.50 -23.99
N ALA A 58 -1.45 21.15 -24.99
CA ALA A 58 -0.94 19.78 -25.16
C ALA A 58 -0.04 19.32 -24.00
N GLU A 59 0.74 20.23 -23.41
CA GLU A 59 1.61 19.90 -22.28
C GLU A 59 0.82 19.75 -20.98
N MET A 60 -0.17 20.61 -20.75
CA MET A 60 -1.12 20.42 -19.65
C MET A 60 -1.82 19.06 -19.77
N GLN A 61 -2.28 18.69 -20.97
CA GLN A 61 -2.90 17.38 -21.21
C GLN A 61 -1.93 16.20 -21.03
N HIS A 62 -0.63 16.40 -21.27
CA HIS A 62 0.40 15.41 -20.97
C HIS A 62 0.58 15.23 -19.47
N MET A 63 0.68 16.32 -18.70
CA MET A 63 0.78 16.28 -17.24
C MET A 63 -0.44 15.63 -16.60
N LEU A 64 -1.65 15.94 -17.09
CA LEU A 64 -2.88 15.28 -16.63
C LEU A 64 -2.92 13.78 -16.94
N ALA A 65 -2.35 13.35 -18.07
CA ALA A 65 -2.23 11.95 -18.41
C ALA A 65 -1.25 11.22 -17.48
N PHE A 66 -0.12 11.86 -17.17
CA PHE A 66 0.84 11.37 -16.19
C PHE A 66 0.21 11.28 -14.79
N HIS A 67 -0.46 12.34 -14.34
CA HIS A 67 -1.21 12.38 -13.09
C HIS A 67 -2.19 11.21 -12.96
N ARG A 68 -3.03 11.02 -13.99
CA ARG A 68 -4.00 9.92 -14.07
C ARG A 68 -3.34 8.55 -13.95
N GLU A 69 -2.18 8.38 -14.55
CA GLU A 69 -1.44 7.14 -14.47
C GLU A 69 -0.89 6.89 -13.08
N THR A 70 -0.17 7.85 -12.50
CA THR A 70 0.39 7.76 -11.14
C THR A 70 -0.73 7.51 -10.12
N TYR A 71 -1.90 8.13 -10.33
CA TYR A 71 -3.09 7.94 -9.50
C TYR A 71 -3.56 6.48 -9.56
N GLY A 72 -3.72 5.95 -10.78
CA GLY A 72 -4.11 4.56 -10.99
C GLY A 72 -3.09 3.57 -10.41
N GLN A 73 -1.79 3.85 -10.57
CA GLN A 73 -0.71 3.03 -10.00
C GLN A 73 -0.74 3.03 -8.47
N LEU A 74 -0.90 4.20 -7.85
CA LEU A 74 -0.98 4.29 -6.39
C LEU A 74 -2.16 3.48 -5.87
N CYS A 75 -3.37 3.69 -6.40
CA CYS A 75 -4.54 2.91 -6.02
C CYS A 75 -4.34 1.40 -6.21
N GLN A 76 -3.68 0.97 -7.29
CA GLN A 76 -3.39 -0.46 -7.53
C GLN A 76 -2.31 -1.03 -6.60
N SER A 77 -1.38 -0.19 -6.14
CA SER A 77 -0.30 -0.62 -5.25
C SER A 77 -0.72 -0.74 -3.77
N LEU A 78 -1.70 0.07 -3.33
CA LEU A 78 -2.18 0.06 -1.93
C LEU A 78 -2.71 -1.31 -1.47
N PRO A 79 -3.49 -2.07 -2.28
CA PRO A 79 -3.83 -3.47 -1.97
C PRO A 79 -2.62 -4.37 -1.77
N SER A 80 -1.57 -4.24 -2.60
CA SER A 80 -0.36 -5.04 -2.46
C SER A 80 0.40 -4.70 -1.18
N LEU A 81 0.51 -3.42 -0.83
CA LEU A 81 1.05 -2.98 0.44
C LEU A 81 0.24 -3.56 1.61
N ALA A 82 -1.07 -3.36 1.61
CA ALA A 82 -1.95 -3.81 2.68
C ALA A 82 -1.94 -5.34 2.84
N HIS A 83 -1.91 -6.10 1.75
CA HIS A 83 -1.72 -7.55 1.77
C HIS A 83 -0.38 -7.94 2.39
N ALA A 84 0.72 -7.32 1.95
CA ALA A 84 2.04 -7.60 2.50
C ALA A 84 2.11 -7.29 4.00
N VAL A 85 1.51 -6.18 4.44
CA VAL A 85 1.39 -5.84 5.86
C VAL A 85 0.59 -6.91 6.62
N ALA A 86 -0.58 -7.30 6.11
CA ALA A 86 -1.44 -8.29 6.73
C ALA A 86 -0.73 -9.65 6.89
N VAL A 87 -0.10 -10.16 5.83
CA VAL A 87 0.70 -11.40 5.86
C VAL A 87 1.86 -11.28 6.85
N SER A 88 2.57 -10.15 6.84
CA SER A 88 3.76 -9.95 7.67
C SER A 88 3.43 -9.89 9.15
N PHE A 89 2.32 -9.24 9.50
CA PHE A 89 1.84 -9.19 10.86
C PHE A 89 1.33 -10.56 11.32
N ALA A 90 0.59 -11.28 10.48
CA ALA A 90 0.03 -12.58 10.86
C ALA A 90 1.09 -13.69 10.98
N THR A 91 2.06 -13.71 10.07
CA THR A 91 2.97 -14.87 9.88
C THR A 91 4.42 -14.63 10.29
N ASN A 92 4.86 -13.38 10.46
CA ASN A 92 6.27 -13.06 10.74
C ASN A 92 6.50 -12.37 12.09
N ASP A 93 5.46 -12.12 12.88
CA ASP A 93 5.53 -11.26 14.09
C ASP A 93 6.20 -9.91 13.78
N PHE A 94 5.96 -9.37 12.58
CA PHE A 94 6.74 -8.24 12.06
C PHE A 94 6.81 -7.08 13.05
N ARG A 95 5.68 -6.67 13.63
CA ARG A 95 5.61 -5.57 14.62
C ARG A 95 6.57 -5.79 15.80
N LYS A 96 6.55 -6.99 16.39
CA LYS A 96 7.38 -7.33 17.55
C LYS A 96 8.87 -7.31 17.17
N LYS A 97 9.22 -7.93 16.04
CA LYS A 97 10.59 -7.97 15.54
C LYS A 97 11.12 -6.58 15.17
N TRP A 98 10.29 -5.75 14.53
CA TRP A 98 10.64 -4.39 14.14
C TRP A 98 10.93 -3.50 15.35
N LEU A 99 10.08 -3.54 16.38
CA LEU A 99 10.28 -2.78 17.62
C LEU A 99 11.48 -3.30 18.43
N ALA A 100 11.73 -4.61 18.42
CA ALA A 100 12.87 -5.22 19.08
C ALA A 100 14.21 -5.01 18.35
N ALA A 101 14.18 -4.67 17.06
CA ALA A 101 15.40 -4.43 16.29
C ALA A 101 16.21 -3.27 16.86
N GLN A 102 17.53 -3.30 16.64
CA GLN A 102 18.37 -2.15 16.99
C GLN A 102 18.13 -0.98 16.01
N PRO A 103 18.33 0.29 16.44
CA PRO A 103 18.19 1.46 15.56
C PRO A 103 18.99 1.33 14.25
N SER A 104 20.22 0.83 14.31
CA SER A 104 21.08 0.62 13.14
C SER A 104 20.51 -0.40 12.14
N VAL A 105 19.89 -1.48 12.63
CA VAL A 105 19.23 -2.49 11.78
C VAL A 105 18.03 -1.88 11.07
N ARG A 106 17.18 -1.14 11.78
CA ARG A 106 16.05 -0.43 11.15
C ARG A 106 16.53 0.58 10.11
N GLN A 107 17.56 1.36 10.44
CA GLN A 107 18.16 2.33 9.53
C GLN A 107 18.64 1.67 8.24
N GLU A 108 19.34 0.54 8.31
CA GLU A 108 19.79 -0.19 7.13
C GLU A 108 18.63 -0.55 6.20
N HIS A 109 17.54 -1.11 6.74
CA HIS A 109 16.38 -1.49 5.92
C HIS A 109 15.63 -0.28 5.35
N ILE A 110 15.54 0.83 6.10
CA ILE A 110 14.94 2.08 5.63
C ILE A 110 15.77 2.67 4.48
N LEU A 111 17.10 2.72 4.62
CA LEU A 111 17.99 3.26 3.59
C LEU A 111 17.96 2.41 2.32
N GLU A 112 17.95 1.08 2.46
CA GLU A 112 17.77 0.16 1.33
C GLU A 112 16.43 0.41 0.61
N ALA A 113 15.34 0.58 1.36
CA ALA A 113 14.02 0.84 0.79
C ALA A 113 13.93 2.20 0.08
N LEU A 114 14.54 3.23 0.65
CA LEU A 114 14.66 4.55 0.02
C LEU A 114 15.45 4.46 -1.28
N GLY A 115 16.58 3.75 -1.27
CA GLY A 115 17.38 3.50 -2.46
C GLY A 115 16.61 2.78 -3.57
N ARG A 116 15.79 1.79 -3.22
CA ARG A 116 14.91 1.10 -4.19
C ARG A 116 13.78 1.98 -4.71
N SER A 117 13.19 2.78 -3.82
CA SER A 117 12.03 3.61 -4.15
C SER A 117 12.41 4.81 -5.01
N CYS A 118 13.60 5.37 -4.79
CA CYS A 118 14.10 6.54 -5.51
C CYS A 118 15.06 6.17 -6.66
N GLY A 119 15.76 5.04 -6.60
CA GLY A 119 16.80 4.68 -7.57
C GLY A 119 16.35 4.02 -8.86
N GLU A 120 15.05 3.78 -9.07
CA GLU A 120 14.54 3.21 -10.33
C GLU A 120 14.46 4.23 -11.47
N ASP A 121 14.25 5.51 -11.15
CA ASP A 121 14.20 6.61 -12.10
C ASP A 121 15.12 7.73 -11.58
N ASP A 122 16.01 8.28 -12.43
CA ASP A 122 16.89 9.42 -12.08
C ASP A 122 16.12 10.65 -11.53
N ASP A 123 14.80 10.70 -11.62
CA ASP A 123 13.96 11.82 -11.20
C ASP A 123 13.15 11.57 -9.92
N SER A 124 12.94 10.33 -9.45
CA SER A 124 12.08 10.10 -8.27
C SER A 124 12.74 10.52 -6.95
N ASP A 125 14.07 10.56 -6.92
CA ASP A 125 14.86 11.22 -5.86
C ASP A 125 14.34 12.65 -5.57
N PHE A 126 13.83 13.34 -6.59
CA PHE A 126 13.37 14.72 -6.46
C PHE A 126 12.17 14.89 -5.51
N PHE A 127 11.20 13.98 -5.55
CA PHE A 127 10.00 14.05 -4.71
C PHE A 127 10.28 13.75 -3.24
N ARG A 128 11.45 13.19 -2.93
CA ARG A 128 11.89 12.98 -1.55
C ARG A 128 11.89 14.27 -0.75
N TRP A 129 12.14 15.40 -1.39
CA TRP A 129 12.18 16.69 -0.73
C TRP A 129 10.82 17.12 -0.15
N LEU A 130 9.73 16.51 -0.63
CA LEU A 130 8.37 16.73 -0.15
C LEU A 130 7.99 15.77 1.00
N CYS A 131 8.86 14.84 1.37
CA CYS A 131 8.55 13.71 2.25
C CYS A 131 9.32 13.81 3.57
N ASP A 132 8.98 14.75 4.43
CA ASP A 132 9.54 14.87 5.79
C ASP A 132 9.24 13.63 6.66
N GLU A 133 8.22 12.86 6.30
CA GLU A 133 7.87 11.59 6.96
C GLU A 133 8.80 10.43 6.59
N LEU A 134 9.60 10.58 5.54
CA LEU A 134 10.57 9.57 5.11
C LEU A 134 11.99 9.82 5.66
N THR A 135 12.12 10.70 6.64
CA THR A 135 13.38 10.94 7.35
C THR A 135 13.62 9.86 8.41
N LEU A 136 14.89 9.50 8.65
CA LEU A 136 15.28 8.56 9.69
C LEU A 136 14.80 8.99 11.08
N PRO A 137 14.89 10.28 11.50
CA PRO A 137 14.33 10.72 12.77
C PRO A 137 12.83 10.46 12.89
N PHE A 138 12.05 10.68 11.83
CA PHE A 138 10.61 10.42 11.83
C PHE A 138 10.32 8.92 11.93
N LEU A 139 10.91 8.12 11.04
CA LEU A 139 10.63 6.67 10.95
C LEU A 139 11.14 5.90 12.18
N GLN A 140 12.22 6.36 12.82
CA GLN A 140 12.77 5.76 14.04
C GLN A 140 12.14 6.28 15.34
N LYS A 141 11.26 7.29 15.27
CA LYS A 141 10.60 7.88 16.45
C LYS A 141 9.99 6.80 17.34
N GLY A 142 10.22 6.90 18.65
CA GLY A 142 9.70 5.95 19.64
C GLY A 142 10.23 4.52 19.47
N GLY A 143 11.48 4.36 19.01
CA GLY A 143 12.06 3.02 18.80
C GLY A 143 11.52 2.31 17.55
N GLY A 144 11.18 3.06 16.50
CA GLY A 144 10.61 2.53 15.26
C GLY A 144 9.08 2.57 15.19
N GLN A 145 8.41 3.15 16.19
CA GLN A 145 6.96 3.34 16.18
C GLN A 145 6.51 4.29 15.06
N GLY A 146 7.31 5.31 14.72
CA GLY A 146 7.01 6.24 13.62
C GLY A 146 6.80 5.54 12.28
N PHE A 147 7.62 4.55 11.94
CA PHE A 147 7.41 3.70 10.77
C PHE A 147 6.09 2.94 10.82
N LEU A 148 5.74 2.35 11.97
CA LEU A 148 4.51 1.57 12.12
C LEU A 148 3.25 2.45 12.04
N ASP A 149 3.31 3.66 12.57
CA ASP A 149 2.22 4.63 12.49
C ASP A 149 1.98 5.07 11.04
N LEU A 150 3.05 5.36 10.31
CA LEU A 150 2.98 5.70 8.89
C LEU A 150 2.50 4.50 8.04
N LEU A 151 2.97 3.29 8.35
CA LEU A 151 2.53 2.07 7.70
C LEU A 151 1.02 1.83 7.89
N LYS A 152 0.54 2.04 9.12
CA LYS A 152 -0.89 1.94 9.46
C LYS A 152 -1.73 2.94 8.67
N HIS A 153 -1.24 4.17 8.47
CA HIS A 153 -1.94 5.20 7.69
C HIS A 153 -2.21 4.76 6.26
N PHE A 154 -1.22 4.15 5.60
CA PHE A 154 -1.31 3.70 4.20
C PHE A 154 -1.86 2.28 4.01
N THR A 155 -2.23 1.58 5.09
CA THR A 155 -2.77 0.22 5.02
C THR A 155 -4.30 0.25 4.89
N LEU A 156 -4.82 -0.41 3.86
CA LEU A 156 -6.25 -0.59 3.66
C LEU A 156 -6.82 -1.60 4.67
N ASP A 157 -8.05 -1.34 5.14
CA ASP A 157 -8.81 -2.29 5.96
C ASP A 157 -9.23 -3.54 5.17
N ASP A 158 -9.39 -3.40 3.86
CA ASP A 158 -9.67 -4.50 2.93
C ASP A 158 -8.76 -4.41 1.70
N TYR A 159 -7.77 -5.29 1.64
CA TYR A 159 -6.83 -5.37 0.52
C TYR A 159 -7.35 -6.20 -0.66
N SER A 160 -8.56 -6.75 -0.59
CA SER A 160 -9.19 -7.41 -1.74
C SER A 160 -9.76 -6.40 -2.74
N LEU A 161 -9.95 -5.16 -2.31
CA LEU A 161 -10.54 -4.09 -3.10
C LEU A 161 -9.48 -3.05 -3.48
N THR A 162 -9.50 -2.63 -4.75
CA THR A 162 -8.76 -1.45 -5.17
C THR A 162 -9.52 -0.20 -4.73
N PRO A 163 -8.92 0.69 -3.91
CA PRO A 163 -9.59 1.90 -3.47
C PRO A 163 -9.85 2.83 -4.66
N LYS A 164 -10.97 3.54 -4.64
CA LYS A 164 -11.33 4.53 -5.68
C LYS A 164 -10.48 5.80 -5.61
N GLU A 165 -9.92 6.06 -4.44
CA GLU A 165 -9.09 7.23 -4.15
C GLU A 165 -7.82 6.78 -3.43
N PRO A 166 -6.66 7.40 -3.74
CA PRO A 166 -5.45 7.18 -2.99
C PRO A 166 -5.60 7.59 -1.53
N ILE A 167 -4.74 7.02 -0.69
CA ILE A 167 -4.53 7.53 0.66
C ILE A 167 -3.56 8.71 0.56
N TYR A 168 -4.00 9.87 1.04
CA TYR A 168 -3.16 11.03 1.20
C TYR A 168 -2.77 11.21 2.66
N LEU A 169 -1.58 11.75 2.88
CA LEU A 169 -1.13 12.19 4.19
C LEU A 169 -1.09 13.71 4.20
N GLU A 170 -1.73 14.33 5.19
CA GLU A 170 -1.59 15.78 5.37
C GLU A 170 -0.11 16.11 5.56
N SER A 171 0.36 17.16 4.89
CA SER A 171 1.74 17.62 5.06
C SER A 171 1.77 19.08 5.48
N SER A 172 2.67 19.36 6.40
CA SER A 172 2.95 20.70 6.90
C SER A 172 3.39 21.67 5.79
N HIS A 173 3.87 21.14 4.66
CA HIS A 173 4.30 21.93 3.50
C HIS A 173 3.14 22.60 2.75
N TRP A 174 1.91 22.06 2.82
CA TRP A 174 0.78 22.49 1.97
C TRP A 174 -0.03 23.65 2.53
N TYR A 175 -0.12 23.77 3.86
CA TYR A 175 -1.00 24.74 4.54
C TYR A 175 -0.51 26.19 4.52
N LEU A 176 0.46 26.50 3.65
CA LEU A 176 1.06 27.83 3.57
C LEU A 176 0.89 28.47 2.18
N ALA A 177 0.02 27.91 1.34
CA ALA A 177 -0.49 28.60 0.17
C ALA A 177 -1.46 29.71 0.61
N ASP A 178 -1.37 30.89 0.00
CA ASP A 178 -2.26 32.01 0.30
C ASP A 178 -3.71 31.64 -0.09
N PRO A 179 -4.64 31.49 0.86
CA PRO A 179 -6.04 31.16 0.55
C PRO A 179 -6.75 32.27 -0.23
N ALA A 180 -6.16 33.47 -0.35
CA ALA A 180 -6.73 34.58 -1.09
C ALA A 180 -6.42 34.54 -2.61
N ALA A 181 -5.53 33.66 -3.08
CA ALA A 181 -5.26 33.52 -4.50
C ALA A 181 -6.41 32.78 -5.20
N GLU A 182 -6.96 33.36 -6.28
CA GLU A 182 -7.95 32.66 -7.10
C GLU A 182 -7.35 31.34 -7.63
N PRO A 183 -7.99 30.18 -7.37
CA PRO A 183 -7.46 28.89 -7.79
C PRO A 183 -7.49 28.82 -9.32
N LYS A 184 -6.31 28.94 -9.93
CA LYS A 184 -6.14 28.63 -11.36
C LYS A 184 -5.97 27.12 -11.48
N ALA A 185 -6.61 26.51 -12.48
CA ALA A 185 -6.56 25.06 -12.74
C ALA A 185 -5.13 24.48 -12.80
N ALA A 186 -4.15 25.29 -13.21
CA ALA A 186 -2.74 24.90 -13.24
C ALA A 186 -2.13 24.69 -11.84
N TYR A 187 -2.52 25.50 -10.85
CA TYR A 187 -2.07 25.34 -9.46
C TYR A 187 -2.72 24.12 -8.82
N GLU A 188 -4.02 23.92 -9.08
CA GLU A 188 -4.75 22.73 -8.64
C GLU A 188 -4.09 21.44 -9.16
N LEU A 189 -3.71 21.41 -10.44
CA LEU A 189 -2.98 20.29 -11.03
C LEU A 189 -1.61 20.08 -10.38
N ALA A 190 -0.83 21.13 -10.16
CA ALA A 190 0.48 21.04 -9.53
C ALA A 190 0.38 20.46 -8.11
N ASP A 191 -0.57 20.95 -7.33
CA ASP A 191 -0.79 20.50 -5.95
C ASP A 191 -1.31 19.06 -5.89
N ALA A 192 -2.24 18.71 -6.78
CA ALA A 192 -2.71 17.33 -6.90
C ALA A 192 -1.57 16.39 -7.28
N GLU A 193 -0.71 16.78 -8.22
CA GLU A 193 0.42 15.98 -8.67
C GLU A 193 1.44 15.74 -7.56
N PHE A 194 1.87 16.81 -6.88
CA PHE A 194 2.88 16.68 -5.84
C PHE A 194 2.37 15.89 -4.64
N ASN A 195 1.11 16.05 -4.24
CA ASN A 195 0.50 15.22 -3.21
C ASN A 195 0.48 13.75 -3.63
N LEU A 196 0.17 13.49 -4.90
CA LEU A 196 0.09 12.14 -5.43
C LEU A 196 1.47 11.46 -5.49
N GLU A 197 2.49 12.12 -6.06
CA GLU A 197 3.85 11.58 -6.13
C GLU A 197 4.47 11.40 -4.74
N ARG A 198 4.21 12.32 -3.81
CA ARG A 198 4.58 12.17 -2.41
C ARG A 198 3.95 10.92 -1.78
N SER A 199 2.63 10.77 -1.87
CA SER A 199 1.92 9.60 -1.34
C SER A 199 2.39 8.30 -1.98
N TYR A 200 2.68 8.34 -3.28
CA TYR A 200 3.24 7.19 -4.01
C TYR A 200 4.62 6.81 -3.48
N LEU A 201 5.53 7.78 -3.31
CA LEU A 201 6.87 7.55 -2.79
C LEU A 201 6.83 7.00 -1.36
N ILE A 202 5.94 7.52 -0.51
CA ILE A 202 5.74 7.03 0.85
C ILE A 202 5.26 5.58 0.84
N ALA A 203 4.14 5.28 0.16
CA ALA A 203 3.58 3.93 0.09
C ALA A 203 4.61 2.92 -0.45
N ARG A 204 5.37 3.32 -1.46
CA ARG A 204 6.44 2.51 -2.04
C ARG A 204 7.58 2.25 -1.06
N THR A 205 8.05 3.28 -0.36
CA THR A 205 9.13 3.16 0.64
C THR A 205 8.72 2.26 1.80
N LEU A 206 7.47 2.38 2.26
CA LEU A 206 6.90 1.51 3.29
C LEU A 206 6.90 0.04 2.85
N TYR A 207 6.45 -0.23 1.62
CA TYR A 207 6.45 -1.57 1.03
C TYR A 207 7.87 -2.15 0.92
N GLU A 208 8.82 -1.38 0.38
CA GLU A 208 10.20 -1.83 0.23
C GLU A 208 10.93 -2.01 1.56
N THR A 209 10.59 -1.21 2.59
CA THR A 209 11.14 -1.39 3.94
C THR A 209 10.67 -2.71 4.54
N LEU A 210 9.38 -3.03 4.40
CA LEU A 210 8.81 -4.30 4.83
C LEU A 210 9.50 -5.47 4.14
N ARG A 211 9.66 -5.41 2.81
CA ARG A 211 10.33 -6.45 2.03
C ARG A 211 11.79 -6.64 2.43
N SER A 212 12.53 -5.54 2.54
CA SER A 212 13.93 -5.54 2.96
C SER A 212 14.10 -6.19 4.34
N PHE A 213 13.29 -5.79 5.32
CA PHE A 213 13.33 -6.33 6.68
C PHE A 213 13.00 -7.84 6.74
N LEU A 214 12.14 -8.32 5.85
CA LEU A 214 11.76 -9.74 5.75
C LEU A 214 12.72 -10.57 4.90
N GLY A 215 13.80 -9.98 4.37
CA GLY A 215 14.76 -10.66 3.52
C GLY A 215 14.21 -11.06 2.15
N ILE A 216 13.15 -10.38 1.67
CA ILE A 216 12.57 -10.64 0.35
C ILE A 216 13.43 -9.95 -0.71
N SER A 217 14.15 -10.76 -1.51
CA SER A 217 15.01 -10.28 -2.59
C SER A 217 14.25 -9.51 -3.69
N ASN A 218 14.96 -8.61 -4.37
CA ASN A 218 14.46 -7.83 -5.50
C ASN A 218 14.18 -8.68 -6.74
N GLU A 219 14.87 -9.79 -6.92
CA GLU A 219 14.72 -10.66 -8.11
C GLU A 219 13.29 -11.21 -8.28
N ALA A 220 12.54 -11.30 -7.17
CA ALA A 220 11.19 -11.84 -7.16
C ALA A 220 10.13 -10.88 -7.74
N THR A 221 10.43 -9.60 -7.92
CA THR A 221 9.45 -8.62 -8.39
C THR A 221 9.99 -7.85 -9.57
N LYS A 222 9.34 -7.98 -10.72
CA LYS A 222 9.53 -6.99 -11.78
C LYS A 222 9.12 -5.62 -11.22
N PRO A 223 9.94 -4.58 -11.40
CA PRO A 223 9.54 -3.23 -11.00
C PRO A 223 8.17 -2.91 -11.62
N PHE A 224 7.36 -2.13 -10.90
CA PHE A 224 6.13 -1.61 -11.49
C PHE A 224 6.52 -0.87 -12.77
N PRO A 225 6.11 -1.32 -13.97
CA PRO A 225 6.49 -0.63 -15.17
C PRO A 225 5.82 0.74 -15.16
N ARG A 226 6.56 1.79 -14.84
CA ARG A 226 6.10 3.18 -15.03
C ARG A 226 6.00 3.42 -16.53
N LYS A 227 4.83 3.85 -17.03
CA LYS A 227 4.71 4.27 -18.42
C LYS A 227 5.32 5.67 -18.50
N ARG A 228 6.57 5.76 -18.94
CA ARG A 228 7.11 7.05 -19.36
C ARG A 228 7.10 7.12 -20.87
N ASP A 229 6.02 7.66 -21.41
CA ASP A 229 6.09 8.33 -22.69
C ASP A 229 6.87 9.64 -22.47
N VAL A 230 8.20 9.57 -22.52
CA VAL A 230 9.02 10.79 -22.56
C VAL A 230 8.71 11.49 -23.87
N ALA A 231 7.71 12.37 -23.85
CA ALA A 231 7.49 13.28 -24.93
C ALA A 231 8.78 14.10 -25.12
N LYS A 232 9.06 14.50 -26.36
CA LYS A 232 10.18 15.39 -26.70
C LYS A 232 9.93 16.82 -26.17
N SER A 233 9.38 17.00 -24.97
CA SER A 233 9.33 18.33 -24.37
C SER A 233 10.77 18.71 -24.10
N GLY A 234 11.29 19.61 -24.93
CA GLY A 234 12.56 20.25 -24.64
C GLY A 234 12.45 20.92 -23.27
N LEU A 235 13.58 21.16 -22.62
CA LEU A 235 13.55 21.81 -21.31
C LEU A 235 12.68 23.07 -21.33
N PRO A 236 11.72 23.22 -20.41
CA PRO A 236 10.79 24.35 -20.41
C PRO A 236 11.53 25.67 -20.46
N LYS A 237 11.01 26.67 -21.16
CA LYS A 237 11.66 27.98 -21.29
C LYS A 237 11.91 28.61 -19.92
N VAL A 238 11.03 28.43 -18.94
CA VAL A 238 11.28 28.88 -17.56
C VAL A 238 12.39 28.10 -16.89
N LEU A 239 12.47 26.77 -17.05
CA LEU A 239 13.61 26.03 -16.52
C LEU A 239 14.93 26.49 -17.19
N ARG A 240 14.89 26.93 -18.45
CA ARG A 240 16.05 27.59 -19.10
C ARG A 240 16.36 28.97 -18.57
N LYS A 241 15.37 29.79 -18.22
CA LYS A 241 15.57 31.10 -17.59
C LYS A 241 16.12 30.94 -16.17
N PHE A 242 15.58 30.00 -15.41
CA PHE A 242 16.01 29.69 -14.05
C PHE A 242 17.45 29.16 -14.04
N LEU A 243 17.76 28.24 -14.95
CA LEU A 243 19.10 27.70 -15.13
C LEU A 243 19.99 28.56 -16.06
N ALA A 244 19.54 29.75 -16.49
CA ALA A 244 20.34 30.64 -17.34
C ALA A 244 21.59 31.12 -16.60
N HIS A 245 21.49 31.25 -15.28
CA HIS A 245 22.61 31.56 -14.39
C HIS A 245 23.52 30.35 -14.13
N GLU A 246 23.13 29.14 -14.55
CA GLU A 246 23.92 27.91 -14.46
C GLU A 246 24.08 27.18 -15.82
N PRO A 247 24.88 27.73 -16.76
CA PRO A 247 25.06 27.13 -18.08
C PRO A 247 25.62 25.70 -18.05
N ALA A 248 26.37 25.34 -16.99
CA ALA A 248 26.82 23.97 -16.75
C ALA A 248 25.66 23.01 -16.45
N ALA A 249 24.69 23.41 -15.62
CA ALA A 249 23.48 22.64 -15.36
C ALA A 249 22.64 22.48 -16.63
N MET A 250 22.48 23.55 -17.42
CA MET A 250 21.76 23.51 -18.69
C MET A 250 22.37 22.52 -19.70
N LYS A 251 23.70 22.52 -19.86
CA LYS A 251 24.41 21.59 -20.76
C LYS A 251 24.27 20.14 -20.28
N ARG A 252 24.29 19.94 -18.95
CA ARG A 252 24.12 18.64 -18.29
C ARG A 252 22.73 18.06 -18.55
N ILE A 253 21.67 18.81 -18.28
CA ILE A 253 20.30 18.32 -18.49
C ILE A 253 20.06 18.04 -19.98
N ARG A 254 20.51 18.91 -20.89
CA ARG A 254 20.42 18.63 -22.35
C ARG A 254 21.12 17.34 -22.76
N LYS A 255 22.25 17.00 -22.14
CA LYS A 255 22.97 15.74 -22.41
C LYS A 255 22.17 14.53 -21.91
N GLN A 256 21.54 14.61 -20.73
CA GLN A 256 20.65 13.58 -20.22
C GLN A 256 19.41 13.40 -21.10
N SER A 257 18.70 14.48 -21.44
CA SER A 257 17.50 14.41 -22.29
C SER A 257 17.78 13.79 -23.67
N ARG A 258 19.01 13.91 -24.20
CA ARG A 258 19.41 13.24 -25.45
C ARG A 258 19.47 11.72 -25.33
N GLY A 259 19.85 11.18 -24.17
CA GLY A 259 19.84 9.74 -23.91
C GLY A 259 18.41 9.18 -23.82
N TYR A 260 17.53 9.88 -23.10
CA TYR A 260 16.12 9.46 -22.94
C TYR A 260 15.35 9.42 -24.27
N ASN A 261 15.68 10.31 -25.20
CA ASN A 261 15.06 10.36 -26.53
C ASN A 261 15.41 9.17 -27.45
N THR A 262 16.35 8.29 -27.04
CA THR A 262 16.74 7.12 -27.84
C THR A 262 16.02 5.83 -27.44
N HIS A 263 15.29 5.81 -26.32
CA HIS A 263 14.50 4.64 -25.97
C HIS A 263 13.29 4.53 -26.91
N PRO A 264 13.08 3.35 -27.54
CA PRO A 264 11.89 3.14 -28.36
C PRO A 264 10.66 3.38 -27.50
N ARG A 265 9.71 4.19 -28.01
CA ARG A 265 8.45 4.42 -27.32
C ARG A 265 7.75 3.07 -27.15
N VAL A 266 7.52 2.71 -25.90
CA VAL A 266 6.87 1.46 -25.55
C VAL A 266 5.38 1.76 -25.41
N SER A 267 4.59 1.38 -26.42
CA SER A 267 3.13 1.54 -26.34
C SER A 267 2.54 0.46 -25.42
N LEU A 268 1.63 0.86 -24.55
CA LEU A 268 0.95 -0.04 -23.60
C LEU A 268 -0.56 -0.02 -23.85
N CYS A 269 -1.19 -1.19 -23.83
CA CYS A 269 -2.63 -1.27 -23.95
C CYS A 269 -3.31 -0.66 -22.73
N GLU A 270 -4.17 0.34 -22.92
CA GLU A 270 -4.78 1.09 -21.83
C GLU A 270 -5.74 0.25 -20.97
N ASN A 271 -6.26 -0.84 -21.53
CA ASN A 271 -7.15 -1.78 -20.83
C ASN A 271 -6.41 -2.91 -20.11
N CYS A 272 -5.43 -3.54 -20.76
CA CYS A 272 -4.80 -4.77 -20.23
C CYS A 272 -3.35 -4.60 -19.80
N GLY A 273 -2.72 -3.45 -20.08
CA GLY A 273 -1.33 -3.17 -19.71
C GLY A 273 -0.29 -4.01 -20.46
N ILE A 274 -0.67 -4.76 -21.50
CA ILE A 274 0.29 -5.51 -22.31
C ILE A 274 1.15 -4.52 -23.10
N LEU A 275 2.46 -4.78 -23.13
CA LEU A 275 3.47 -4.03 -23.88
C LEU A 275 3.41 -4.39 -25.37
N GLU A 276 3.53 -3.39 -26.23
CA GLU A 276 3.68 -3.59 -27.67
C GLU A 276 5.05 -4.24 -27.95
N SER A 277 5.03 -5.48 -28.41
CA SER A 277 6.26 -6.23 -28.71
C SER A 277 7.03 -5.55 -29.85
N PRO A 278 8.37 -5.39 -29.74
CA PRO A 278 9.19 -4.97 -30.87
C PRO A 278 9.00 -5.93 -32.06
N GLY A 279 8.46 -5.44 -33.17
CA GLY A 279 8.16 -6.24 -34.36
C GLY A 279 6.80 -6.97 -34.36
N GLY A 280 5.98 -6.80 -33.32
CA GLY A 280 4.61 -7.31 -33.27
C GLY A 280 3.59 -6.46 -34.03
N GLU A 281 2.32 -6.89 -34.02
CA GLU A 281 1.21 -6.08 -34.54
C GLU A 281 1.11 -4.77 -33.75
N ARG A 282 1.02 -3.65 -34.47
CA ARG A 282 0.95 -2.34 -33.82
C ARG A 282 -0.37 -2.17 -33.09
N PHE A 283 -0.31 -1.58 -31.89
CA PHE A 283 -1.52 -1.27 -31.15
C PHE A 283 -2.35 -0.20 -31.86
N MET A 284 -3.67 -0.36 -31.79
CA MET A 284 -4.61 0.62 -32.34
C MET A 284 -4.62 1.88 -31.47
N ARG A 285 -4.72 3.04 -32.11
CA ARG A 285 -4.82 4.33 -31.43
C ARG A 285 -6.23 4.88 -31.44
N CYS A 286 -6.64 5.54 -30.36
CA CYS A 286 -7.88 6.30 -30.36
C CYS A 286 -7.73 7.57 -31.22
N LYS A 287 -8.36 7.57 -32.41
CA LYS A 287 -8.32 8.67 -33.38
C LYS A 287 -8.76 10.00 -32.76
N ALA A 288 -9.87 10.00 -32.00
CA ALA A 288 -10.39 11.21 -31.36
C ALA A 288 -9.41 11.81 -30.33
N CYS A 289 -8.76 10.99 -29.50
CA CYS A 289 -7.77 11.48 -28.54
C CYS A 289 -6.51 12.02 -29.24
N THR A 290 -6.05 11.31 -30.28
CA THR A 290 -4.83 11.67 -31.00
C THR A 290 -5.02 12.96 -31.80
N GLU A 291 -6.14 13.11 -32.50
CA GLU A 291 -6.37 14.25 -33.41
C GLU A 291 -6.89 15.50 -32.68
N LYS A 292 -7.71 15.35 -31.64
CA LYS A 292 -8.35 16.51 -30.98
C LYS A 292 -7.51 17.10 -29.85
N VAL A 293 -6.80 16.27 -29.10
CA VAL A 293 -6.09 16.69 -27.88
C VAL A 293 -4.66 16.14 -27.79
N SER A 294 -4.13 15.60 -28.89
CA SER A 294 -2.77 15.04 -28.98
C SER A 294 -2.45 13.92 -27.99
N ARG A 295 -3.44 13.35 -27.30
CA ARG A 295 -3.26 12.29 -26.30
C ARG A 295 -3.13 10.94 -26.98
N GLN A 296 -2.04 10.23 -26.69
CA GLN A 296 -1.79 8.89 -27.21
C GLN A 296 -2.47 7.85 -26.30
N ILE A 297 -3.47 7.14 -26.81
CA ILE A 297 -4.13 6.04 -26.11
C ILE A 297 -4.11 4.82 -27.03
N TYR A 298 -3.53 3.73 -26.55
CA TYR A 298 -3.28 2.52 -27.33
C TYR A 298 -4.12 1.34 -26.83
N TYR A 299 -4.53 0.47 -27.75
CA TYR A 299 -5.24 -0.77 -27.45
C TYR A 299 -4.67 -1.92 -28.28
N CYS A 300 -4.36 -3.04 -27.64
CA CYS A 300 -3.88 -4.24 -28.35
C CYS A 300 -4.98 -4.93 -29.17
N SER A 301 -6.27 -4.63 -28.94
CA SER A 301 -7.39 -5.22 -29.68
C SER A 301 -8.66 -4.38 -29.56
N ARG A 302 -9.62 -4.59 -30.47
CA ARG A 302 -10.94 -3.91 -30.43
C ARG A 302 -11.74 -4.31 -29.19
N GLU A 303 -11.53 -5.52 -28.72
CA GLU A 303 -12.12 -6.02 -27.48
C GLU A 303 -11.62 -5.21 -26.27
N CYS A 304 -10.32 -4.96 -26.18
CA CYS A 304 -9.75 -4.12 -25.11
C CYS A 304 -10.29 -2.69 -25.16
N GLN A 305 -10.41 -2.10 -26.34
CA GLN A 305 -11.02 -0.77 -26.51
C GLN A 305 -12.49 -0.75 -26.04
N ARG A 306 -13.29 -1.77 -26.41
CA ARG A 306 -14.70 -1.87 -26.00
C ARG A 306 -14.86 -2.05 -24.49
N LYS A 307 -14.00 -2.86 -23.87
CA LYS A 307 -13.99 -3.08 -22.40
C LYS A 307 -13.66 -1.79 -21.65
N ASP A 308 -12.70 -1.02 -22.16
CA ASP A 308 -12.29 0.26 -21.57
C ASP A 308 -13.23 1.42 -21.90
N TRP A 309 -14.12 1.28 -22.89
CA TRP A 309 -14.92 2.39 -23.43
C TRP A 309 -15.71 3.16 -22.37
N LYS A 310 -16.28 2.49 -21.36
CA LYS A 310 -17.01 3.17 -20.28
C LYS A 310 -16.14 4.19 -19.54
N ARG A 311 -14.89 3.84 -19.26
CA ARG A 311 -13.89 4.69 -18.61
C ARG A 311 -13.32 5.72 -19.59
N HIS A 312 -12.93 5.27 -20.78
CA HIS A 312 -12.30 6.11 -21.79
C HIS A 312 -13.24 7.20 -22.33
N LYS A 313 -14.55 6.94 -22.43
CA LYS A 313 -15.53 7.91 -22.97
C LYS A 313 -15.59 9.21 -22.16
N ILE A 314 -15.26 9.17 -20.87
CA ILE A 314 -15.16 10.35 -19.99
C ILE A 314 -14.15 11.34 -20.61
N ILE A 315 -12.99 10.84 -21.00
CA ILE A 315 -11.84 11.63 -21.46
C ILE A 315 -11.63 11.66 -22.99
N CYS A 316 -12.46 10.94 -23.75
CA CYS A 316 -12.22 10.69 -25.17
C CYS A 316 -12.35 11.96 -26.02
N GLY A 317 -11.22 12.44 -26.55
CA GLY A 317 -11.17 13.59 -27.45
C GLY A 317 -11.58 14.91 -26.80
N LYS A 318 -11.43 15.02 -25.47
CA LYS A 318 -11.71 16.22 -24.67
C LYS A 318 -10.48 16.58 -23.82
N PRO A 319 -10.26 17.88 -23.54
CA PRO A 319 -9.36 18.31 -22.49
C PRO A 319 -9.83 17.70 -21.16
N VAL A 320 -8.90 17.17 -20.38
CA VAL A 320 -9.18 16.51 -19.11
C VAL A 320 -8.95 17.50 -17.97
N THR A 321 -9.76 17.39 -16.93
CA THR A 321 -9.57 18.05 -15.63
C THR A 321 -8.94 17.08 -14.63
N VAL A 322 -8.46 17.58 -13.48
CA VAL A 322 -7.91 16.72 -12.41
C VAL A 322 -8.95 15.68 -11.97
N SER A 323 -10.20 16.10 -11.76
CA SER A 323 -11.31 15.22 -11.38
C SER A 323 -11.58 14.12 -12.43
N GLU A 324 -11.63 14.48 -13.73
CA GLU A 324 -11.82 13.49 -14.81
C GLU A 324 -10.62 12.55 -14.94
N SER A 325 -9.41 13.02 -14.62
CA SER A 325 -8.22 12.18 -14.51
C SER A 325 -8.40 11.14 -13.41
N HIS A 326 -8.88 11.53 -12.22
CA HIS A 326 -9.16 10.60 -11.11
C HIS A 326 -10.21 9.56 -11.48
N GLU A 327 -11.35 9.99 -12.02
CA GLU A 327 -12.45 9.10 -12.42
C GLU A 327 -12.05 8.06 -13.48
N SER A 328 -11.11 8.43 -14.35
CA SER A 328 -10.65 7.58 -15.46
C SER A 328 -9.33 6.85 -15.20
N ALA A 329 -8.70 7.07 -14.03
CA ALA A 329 -7.43 6.46 -13.67
C ALA A 329 -7.58 4.96 -13.38
N ILE A 330 -8.58 4.60 -12.56
CA ILE A 330 -8.74 3.23 -12.09
C ILE A 330 -9.53 2.44 -13.14
N PRO A 331 -8.99 1.32 -13.66
CA PRO A 331 -9.77 0.44 -14.51
C PRO A 331 -11.04 0.03 -13.78
N SER A 332 -12.18 0.01 -14.47
CA SER A 332 -13.37 -0.64 -13.90
C SER A 332 -12.91 -2.00 -13.38
N PRO A 333 -13.22 -2.36 -12.12
CA PRO A 333 -12.83 -3.65 -11.56
C PRO A 333 -13.14 -4.67 -12.64
N ARG A 334 -12.12 -5.41 -13.10
CA ARG A 334 -12.44 -6.57 -13.92
C ARG A 334 -13.50 -7.29 -13.11
N PRO A 335 -14.62 -7.71 -13.70
CA PRO A 335 -15.40 -8.76 -13.06
C PRO A 335 -14.42 -9.92 -12.95
N VAL A 336 -13.66 -9.96 -11.85
CA VAL A 336 -13.08 -11.17 -11.31
C VAL A 336 -14.27 -12.09 -11.40
N PRO A 337 -14.21 -13.18 -12.18
CA PRO A 337 -15.31 -14.12 -12.25
C PRO A 337 -15.67 -14.36 -10.80
N ARG A 338 -16.79 -13.78 -10.34
CA ARG A 338 -17.20 -13.87 -8.95
C ARG A 338 -17.23 -15.36 -8.77
N ALA A 339 -16.31 -15.89 -7.98
CA ALA A 339 -16.16 -17.32 -7.80
C ALA A 339 -17.43 -17.76 -7.06
N SER A 340 -18.50 -17.96 -7.84
CA SER A 340 -19.89 -17.83 -7.44
C SER A 340 -20.20 -16.57 -6.60
N SER A 341 -21.48 -16.22 -6.46
CA SER A 341 -21.94 -15.35 -5.38
C SER A 341 -21.89 -16.12 -4.05
N THR A 342 -20.74 -16.70 -3.71
CA THR A 342 -20.56 -17.34 -2.41
C THR A 342 -20.72 -16.22 -1.38
N PRO A 343 -21.69 -16.35 -0.45
CA PRO A 343 -21.84 -15.38 0.63
C PRO A 343 -20.49 -15.24 1.33
N GLU A 344 -20.05 -14.00 1.55
CA GLU A 344 -18.91 -13.76 2.44
C GLU A 344 -19.20 -14.44 3.78
N LEU A 345 -18.29 -15.31 4.23
CA LEU A 345 -18.48 -16.02 5.50
C LEU A 345 -18.44 -15.03 6.65
N ILE A 346 -17.51 -14.08 6.57
CA ILE A 346 -17.35 -13.00 7.54
C ILE A 346 -17.55 -11.68 6.82
N GLY A 347 -18.63 -10.97 7.20
CA GLY A 347 -18.98 -9.67 6.64
C GLY A 347 -18.06 -8.52 7.10
N PRO A 348 -18.43 -7.25 6.82
CA PRO A 348 -17.68 -6.08 7.28
C PRO A 348 -17.67 -5.97 8.82
N PRO A 349 -16.72 -5.24 9.41
CA PRO A 349 -16.73 -4.97 10.84
C PRO A 349 -17.97 -4.16 11.26
N ILE A 350 -18.42 -4.38 12.50
CA ILE A 350 -19.65 -3.83 13.07
C ILE A 350 -19.28 -2.83 14.18
N ASN A 351 -20.09 -1.78 14.37
CA ASN A 351 -19.93 -0.78 15.44
C ASN A 351 -18.57 -0.06 15.46
N GLY A 352 -17.97 0.17 14.29
CA GLY A 352 -16.68 0.87 14.18
C GLY A 352 -15.48 0.07 14.68
N PHE A 353 -15.64 -1.24 14.93
CA PHE A 353 -14.52 -2.12 15.24
C PHE A 353 -13.47 -2.08 14.12
N LYS A 354 -12.21 -1.81 14.49
CA LYS A 354 -11.09 -1.80 13.55
C LYS A 354 -10.32 -3.11 13.67
N ARG A 355 -10.34 -3.91 12.59
CA ARG A 355 -9.58 -5.16 12.51
C ARG A 355 -8.08 -4.85 12.46
N SER A 356 -7.27 -5.64 13.16
CA SER A 356 -5.81 -5.58 12.99
C SER A 356 -5.43 -6.14 11.61
N PRO A 357 -4.23 -5.82 11.07
CA PRO A 357 -3.78 -6.43 9.82
C PRO A 357 -3.74 -7.97 9.86
N ALA A 358 -3.38 -8.56 11.01
CA ALA A 358 -3.40 -10.02 11.16
C ALA A 358 -4.84 -10.58 11.09
N LEU A 359 -5.81 -9.86 11.64
CA LEU A 359 -7.22 -10.25 11.58
C LEU A 359 -7.82 -10.08 10.18
N VAL A 360 -7.45 -9.02 9.46
CA VAL A 360 -7.82 -8.84 8.04
C VAL A 360 -7.28 -10.00 7.20
N TYR A 361 -6.05 -10.47 7.47
CA TYR A 361 -5.50 -11.66 6.82
C TYR A 361 -6.34 -12.91 7.09
N GLN A 362 -6.68 -13.15 8.36
CA GLN A 362 -7.49 -14.30 8.78
C GLN A 362 -8.89 -14.30 8.13
N VAL A 363 -9.57 -13.15 8.13
CA VAL A 363 -10.89 -12.98 7.48
C VAL A 363 -10.81 -13.27 5.99
N ASN A 364 -9.79 -12.75 5.31
CA ASN A 364 -9.59 -12.99 3.89
C ASN A 364 -9.34 -14.48 3.57
N LEU A 365 -8.53 -15.17 4.38
CA LEU A 365 -8.32 -16.60 4.17
C LEU A 365 -9.62 -17.40 4.38
N LEU A 366 -10.44 -17.05 5.37
CA LEU A 366 -11.74 -17.69 5.59
C LEU A 366 -12.70 -17.45 4.41
N ASN A 367 -12.79 -16.22 3.92
CA ASN A 367 -13.62 -15.86 2.77
C ASN A 367 -13.13 -16.50 1.45
N GLN A 368 -11.85 -16.85 1.33
CA GLN A 368 -11.31 -17.59 0.18
C GLN A 368 -11.59 -19.10 0.23
N ASN A 369 -11.94 -19.66 1.40
CA ASN A 369 -12.15 -21.09 1.59
C ASN A 369 -13.59 -21.42 2.04
N VAL A 370 -14.59 -20.62 1.62
CA VAL A 370 -16.01 -20.78 2.00
C VAL A 370 -16.54 -22.18 1.67
N SER A 371 -16.11 -22.76 0.55
CA SER A 371 -16.52 -24.09 0.08
C SER A 371 -16.02 -25.25 0.96
N ASP A 372 -14.96 -25.03 1.75
CA ASP A 372 -14.22 -26.11 2.37
C ASP A 372 -14.76 -26.48 3.76
N GLU A 373 -15.89 -25.89 4.18
CA GLU A 373 -16.48 -26.01 5.52
C GLU A 373 -15.49 -25.72 6.67
N ILE A 374 -14.54 -24.82 6.44
CA ILE A 374 -13.52 -24.45 7.42
C ILE A 374 -14.13 -23.54 8.48
N ASP A 375 -13.90 -23.87 9.76
CA ASP A 375 -14.37 -23.08 10.88
C ASP A 375 -13.37 -22.00 11.28
N TYR A 376 -12.08 -22.33 11.22
CA TYR A 376 -10.99 -21.40 11.50
C TYR A 376 -9.68 -21.84 10.83
N LEU A 377 -8.70 -20.94 10.72
CA LEU A 377 -7.37 -21.26 10.19
C LEU A 377 -6.31 -20.95 11.25
N LEU A 378 -5.46 -21.93 11.53
CA LEU A 378 -4.35 -21.77 12.48
C LEU A 378 -3.05 -21.63 11.70
N ILE A 379 -2.22 -20.66 12.07
CA ILE A 379 -0.96 -20.35 11.41
C ILE A 379 0.17 -20.60 12.40
N THR A 380 1.03 -21.56 12.09
CA THR A 380 2.17 -21.89 12.97
C THR A 380 3.32 -20.91 12.85
N ARG A 381 4.25 -20.97 13.81
CA ARG A 381 5.55 -20.29 13.73
C ARG A 381 6.36 -20.66 12.48
N THR A 382 6.16 -21.88 11.96
CA THR A 382 6.76 -22.35 10.70
C THR A 382 5.98 -21.90 9.46
N LYS A 383 4.99 -21.00 9.62
CA LYS A 383 4.14 -20.44 8.55
C LYS A 383 3.29 -21.49 7.83
N ARG A 384 3.05 -22.64 8.47
CA ARG A 384 2.11 -23.64 7.95
C ARG A 384 0.69 -23.21 8.34
N VAL A 385 -0.22 -23.31 7.38
CA VAL A 385 -1.64 -23.01 7.59
C VAL A 385 -2.38 -24.33 7.79
N PHE A 386 -3.00 -24.48 8.96
CA PHE A 386 -3.85 -25.61 9.31
C PHE A 386 -5.32 -25.22 9.23
N ARG A 387 -6.10 -26.08 8.57
CA ARG A 387 -7.54 -25.91 8.43
C ARG A 387 -8.22 -26.55 9.62
N PHE A 388 -8.82 -25.74 10.49
CA PHE A 388 -9.54 -26.22 11.65
C PHE A 388 -11.00 -26.44 11.29
N LYS A 389 -11.47 -27.68 11.50
CA LYS A 389 -12.84 -28.13 11.26
C LYS A 389 -13.38 -28.76 12.53
N ILE A 390 -14.63 -28.46 12.84
CA ILE A 390 -15.38 -29.05 13.94
C ILE A 390 -16.35 -30.06 13.36
N GLU A 391 -16.33 -31.30 13.85
CA GLU A 391 -17.20 -32.36 13.31
C GLU A 391 -18.60 -32.29 13.92
N ASP A 392 -18.72 -32.03 15.22
CA ASP A 392 -20.01 -31.93 15.89
C ASP A 392 -20.81 -30.69 15.43
N PRO A 393 -22.06 -30.85 14.93
CA PRO A 393 -22.85 -29.73 14.45
C PRO A 393 -23.23 -28.70 15.52
N GLY A 394 -23.40 -29.11 16.78
CA GLY A 394 -23.74 -28.23 17.90
C GLY A 394 -22.56 -27.33 18.26
N GLU A 395 -21.40 -27.94 18.48
CA GLU A 395 -20.15 -27.26 18.75
C GLU A 395 -19.73 -26.34 17.60
N LYS A 396 -19.87 -26.81 16.36
CA LYS A 396 -19.63 -26.00 15.16
C LYS A 396 -20.49 -24.73 15.16
N ARG A 397 -21.78 -24.86 15.48
CA ARG A 397 -22.70 -23.72 15.54
C ARG A 397 -22.31 -22.75 16.65
N ALA A 398 -22.00 -23.25 17.85
CA ALA A 398 -21.61 -22.42 18.98
C ALA A 398 -20.27 -21.70 18.71
N PHE A 399 -19.25 -22.40 18.23
CA PHE A 399 -17.97 -21.83 17.87
C PHE A 399 -18.11 -20.74 16.79
N ARG A 400 -18.90 -20.99 15.74
CA ARG A 400 -19.14 -19.99 14.69
C ARG A 400 -19.81 -18.73 15.22
N ARG A 401 -20.73 -18.83 16.19
CA ARG A 401 -21.30 -17.63 16.84
C ARG A 401 -20.23 -16.80 17.54
N PHE A 402 -19.36 -17.43 18.33
CA PHE A 402 -18.26 -16.71 18.99
C PHE A 402 -17.28 -16.14 17.97
N ARG A 403 -16.96 -16.89 16.92
CA ARG A 403 -16.12 -16.41 15.82
C ARG A 403 -16.72 -15.19 15.13
N ASP A 404 -17.99 -15.24 14.76
CA ASP A 404 -18.64 -14.15 14.03
C ASP A 404 -18.74 -12.89 14.91
N ALA A 405 -19.01 -13.05 16.22
CA ALA A 405 -18.93 -11.95 17.19
C ALA A 405 -17.50 -11.40 17.32
N ALA A 406 -16.49 -12.25 17.52
CA ALA A 406 -15.10 -11.84 17.62
C ALA A 406 -14.62 -11.08 16.37
N LEU A 407 -14.81 -11.67 15.18
CA LEU A 407 -14.36 -11.11 13.91
C LEU A 407 -15.19 -9.90 13.45
N GLY A 408 -16.45 -9.82 13.87
CA GLY A 408 -17.39 -8.76 13.53
C GLY A 408 -17.26 -7.53 14.44
N THR A 409 -17.27 -7.73 15.76
CA THR A 409 -17.35 -6.64 16.75
C THR A 409 -16.10 -6.49 17.62
N GLY A 410 -15.18 -7.45 17.59
CA GLY A 410 -14.03 -7.47 18.50
C GLY A 410 -14.38 -7.85 19.93
N ASP A 411 -15.48 -8.57 20.14
CA ASP A 411 -15.94 -8.99 21.47
C ASP A 411 -14.86 -9.83 22.19
N GLN A 412 -14.31 -9.29 23.29
CA GLN A 412 -13.23 -9.93 24.03
C GLN A 412 -13.65 -11.25 24.69
N GLN A 413 -14.91 -11.40 25.11
CA GLN A 413 -15.41 -12.65 25.68
C GLN A 413 -15.53 -13.70 24.59
N ALA A 414 -16.01 -13.33 23.42
CA ALA A 414 -16.09 -14.23 22.27
C ALA A 414 -14.70 -14.71 21.83
N VAL A 415 -13.70 -13.81 21.79
CA VAL A 415 -12.30 -14.17 21.51
C VAL A 415 -11.74 -15.12 22.57
N ALA A 416 -12.01 -14.86 23.85
CA ALA A 416 -11.58 -15.74 24.93
C ALA A 416 -12.25 -17.13 24.84
N ALA A 417 -13.54 -17.19 24.51
CA ALA A 417 -14.25 -18.45 24.28
C ALA A 417 -13.67 -19.23 23.10
N MET A 418 -13.33 -18.55 21.99
CA MET A 418 -12.61 -19.17 20.87
C MET A 418 -11.24 -19.72 21.29
N GLY A 419 -10.47 -18.94 22.05
CA GLY A 419 -9.16 -19.35 22.55
C GLY A 419 -9.23 -20.57 23.45
N GLU A 420 -10.20 -20.61 24.37
CA GLU A 420 -10.47 -21.79 25.21
C GLU A 420 -10.78 -23.02 24.34
N PHE A 421 -11.70 -22.87 23.38
CA PHE A 421 -12.14 -23.96 22.51
C PHE A 421 -11.00 -24.53 21.65
N LEU A 422 -10.19 -23.67 21.02
CA LEU A 422 -9.08 -24.10 20.17
C LEU A 422 -8.02 -24.89 20.96
N VAL A 423 -7.76 -24.49 22.20
CA VAL A 423 -6.73 -25.11 23.05
C VAL A 423 -7.21 -26.39 23.72
N LYS A 424 -8.41 -26.38 24.31
CA LYS A 424 -8.93 -27.53 25.08
C LYS A 424 -9.64 -28.55 24.20
N GLY A 425 -10.23 -28.09 23.10
CA GLY A 425 -11.16 -28.88 22.31
C GLY A 425 -12.52 -29.06 23.00
N PRO A 426 -13.47 -29.64 22.26
CA PRO A 426 -14.71 -30.10 22.85
C PRO A 426 -14.50 -31.26 23.83
N GLY A 427 -15.28 -31.30 24.92
CA GLY A 427 -15.25 -32.40 25.89
C GLY A 427 -14.17 -32.30 26.97
N GLY A 428 -13.62 -31.11 27.22
CA GLY A 428 -12.62 -30.88 28.27
C GLY A 428 -13.08 -31.33 29.68
N ALA A 429 -14.39 -31.40 29.92
CA ALA A 429 -14.95 -31.95 31.16
C ALA A 429 -14.89 -33.49 31.24
N ALA A 430 -14.96 -34.22 30.12
CA ALA A 430 -14.85 -35.68 30.11
C ALA A 430 -13.41 -36.17 30.39
N GLY A 431 -12.41 -35.31 30.18
CA GLY A 431 -11.01 -35.58 30.55
C GLY A 431 -10.75 -35.66 32.06
N LEU A 432 -11.64 -35.09 32.89
CA LEU A 432 -11.52 -35.18 34.35
C LEU A 432 -11.94 -36.56 34.91
N LEU A 433 -12.65 -37.38 34.13
CA LEU A 433 -13.08 -38.72 34.55
C LEU A 433 -12.20 -39.86 33.99
N GLY A 434 -11.04 -39.53 33.43
CA GLY A 434 -9.95 -40.48 33.19
C GLY A 434 -10.05 -41.23 31.86
N GLY A 435 -9.09 -40.99 30.96
CA GLY A 435 -8.71 -42.03 30.00
C GLY A 435 -8.11 -41.59 28.67
N CYS A 436 -8.35 -40.38 28.15
CA CYS A 436 -7.78 -39.97 26.86
C CYS A 436 -7.02 -38.65 26.99
N ALA A 437 -5.75 -38.75 27.36
CA ALA A 437 -4.75 -37.68 27.31
C ALA A 437 -4.31 -37.35 25.86
N LEU A 438 -5.22 -37.41 24.90
CA LEU A 438 -4.97 -36.92 23.55
C LEU A 438 -5.25 -35.43 23.62
N GLY A 439 -4.20 -34.61 23.67
CA GLY A 439 -4.30 -33.16 23.82
C GLY A 439 -5.30 -32.53 22.84
N GLY A 440 -5.77 -31.33 23.17
CA GLY A 440 -6.78 -30.61 22.37
C GLY A 440 -6.37 -30.41 20.89
N PRO A 441 -7.25 -29.87 20.05
CA PRO A 441 -7.07 -29.88 18.59
C PRO A 441 -5.76 -29.28 18.12
N VAL A 442 -5.28 -28.22 18.80
CA VAL A 442 -3.97 -27.61 18.57
C VAL A 442 -2.82 -28.61 18.77
N VAL A 443 -2.87 -29.43 19.83
CA VAL A 443 -1.86 -30.47 20.10
C VAL A 443 -1.88 -31.58 19.05
N GLN A 444 -3.07 -31.96 18.56
CA GLN A 444 -3.19 -32.95 17.48
C GLN A 444 -2.57 -32.47 16.16
N LEU A 445 -2.53 -31.16 15.95
CA LEU A 445 -1.86 -30.52 14.81
C LEU A 445 -0.36 -30.31 15.02
N GLY A 446 0.19 -30.76 16.15
CA GLY A 446 1.58 -30.52 16.54
C GLY A 446 1.89 -29.07 16.88
N MET A 447 0.86 -28.28 17.22
CA MET A 447 1.00 -26.89 17.67
C MET A 447 1.05 -26.82 19.19
N GLU A 448 1.79 -25.85 19.72
CA GLU A 448 1.77 -25.56 21.15
C GLU A 448 0.54 -24.71 21.49
N ARG A 449 0.01 -24.84 22.71
CA ARG A 449 -1.06 -23.97 23.23
C ARG A 449 -0.74 -22.48 23.01
N GLN A 450 0.53 -22.12 23.24
CA GLN A 450 1.00 -20.74 23.09
C GLN A 450 0.87 -20.23 21.66
N ASP A 451 1.00 -21.08 20.63
CA ASP A 451 0.91 -20.66 19.24
C ASP A 451 -0.49 -20.13 18.90
N ALA A 452 -1.54 -20.79 19.41
CA ALA A 452 -2.92 -20.36 19.22
C ALA A 452 -3.20 -19.02 19.93
N PHE A 453 -2.73 -18.87 21.16
CA PHE A 453 -2.87 -17.59 21.89
C PHE A 453 -2.06 -16.46 21.29
N ASP A 454 -0.84 -16.73 20.82
CA ASP A 454 -0.01 -15.75 20.13
C ASP A 454 -0.71 -15.27 18.86
N GLN A 455 -1.32 -16.19 18.08
CA GLN A 455 -2.11 -15.83 16.90
C GLN A 455 -3.30 -14.96 17.26
N LEU A 456 -4.15 -15.37 18.19
CA LEU A 456 -5.32 -14.59 18.60
C LEU A 456 -4.90 -13.22 19.16
N THR A 457 -3.80 -13.17 19.91
CA THR A 457 -3.25 -11.90 20.45
C THR A 457 -2.83 -10.95 19.33
N ARG A 458 -2.21 -11.46 18.26
CA ARG A 458 -1.89 -10.64 17.07
C ARG A 458 -3.13 -10.14 16.35
N GLU A 459 -4.14 -11.00 16.26
CA GLU A 459 -5.41 -10.72 15.58
C GLU A 459 -6.24 -9.66 16.32
N PHE A 460 -6.37 -9.76 17.64
CA PHE A 460 -7.27 -8.90 18.42
C PHE A 460 -6.55 -7.79 19.21
N GLY A 461 -5.22 -7.84 19.31
CA GLY A 461 -4.41 -6.77 19.90
C GLY A 461 -4.45 -6.70 21.43
N PHE A 462 -4.88 -7.77 22.11
CA PHE A 462 -4.86 -7.88 23.57
C PHE A 462 -4.41 -9.28 24.00
N ASP A 463 -4.02 -9.43 25.27
CA ASP A 463 -3.56 -10.71 25.84
C ASP A 463 -4.73 -11.70 25.98
N VAL A 464 -4.84 -12.60 25.01
CA VAL A 464 -5.92 -13.59 24.95
C VAL A 464 -5.76 -14.68 26.00
N GLU A 465 -4.53 -15.03 26.39
CA GLU A 465 -4.29 -16.04 27.42
C GLU A 465 -4.81 -15.57 28.79
N SER A 466 -4.52 -14.30 29.14
CA SER A 466 -5.06 -13.68 30.34
C SER A 466 -6.59 -13.59 30.29
N ALA A 467 -7.18 -13.29 29.12
CA ALA A 467 -8.62 -13.24 28.94
C ALA A 467 -9.28 -14.62 29.12
N VAL A 468 -8.69 -15.68 28.55
CA VAL A 468 -9.13 -17.08 28.75
C VAL A 468 -9.04 -17.46 30.22
N SER A 469 -7.92 -17.16 30.89
CA SER A 469 -7.74 -17.45 32.32
C SER A 469 -8.77 -16.71 33.20
N ALA A 470 -9.11 -15.47 32.85
CA ALA A 470 -10.15 -14.70 33.54
C ALA A 470 -11.55 -15.30 33.31
N LEU A 471 -11.81 -15.79 32.10
CA LEU A 471 -13.05 -16.47 31.74
C LEU A 471 -13.23 -17.76 32.55
N GLU A 472 -12.18 -18.58 32.66
CA GLU A 472 -12.16 -19.83 33.42
C GLU A 472 -12.43 -19.60 34.93
N ARG A 473 -11.80 -18.57 35.52
CA ARG A 473 -12.00 -18.24 36.95
C ARG A 473 -13.42 -17.83 37.27
N LYS A 474 -14.13 -17.15 36.35
CA LYS A 474 -15.52 -16.73 36.56
C LYS A 474 -16.49 -17.91 36.63
N ARG A 475 -16.11 -19.05 36.05
CA ARG A 475 -17.01 -20.20 35.85
C ARG A 475 -17.10 -21.12 37.06
N GLY A 476 -15.95 -21.47 37.66
CA GLY A 476 -15.88 -22.32 38.87
C GLY A 476 -16.29 -23.80 38.69
N ASP A 477 -16.85 -24.18 37.55
CA ASP A 477 -17.54 -25.46 37.28
C ASP A 477 -16.90 -26.32 36.16
N GLY A 478 -15.80 -25.86 35.55
CA GLY A 478 -14.98 -26.66 34.62
C GLY A 478 -15.52 -26.80 33.18
N LEU A 479 -16.73 -26.34 32.88
CA LEU A 479 -17.49 -26.54 31.61
C LEU A 479 -17.20 -25.49 30.52
N THR A 480 -16.63 -25.79 29.35
CA THR A 480 -16.31 -24.78 28.31
C THR A 480 -17.49 -23.88 27.92
N TRP A 481 -17.23 -22.67 27.42
CA TRP A 481 -18.32 -21.75 27.00
C TRP A 481 -19.22 -22.31 25.90
N VAL A 482 -18.65 -23.13 25.01
CA VAL A 482 -19.42 -23.85 23.99
C VAL A 482 -20.38 -24.85 24.65
N GLU A 483 -19.94 -25.58 25.68
CA GLU A 483 -20.79 -26.51 26.43
C GLU A 483 -21.91 -25.76 27.19
N MET A 484 -21.60 -24.63 27.82
CA MET A 484 -22.61 -23.79 28.48
C MET A 484 -23.67 -23.26 27.51
N GLU A 485 -23.24 -22.75 26.35
CA GLU A 485 -24.14 -22.23 25.32
C GLU A 485 -25.05 -23.34 24.78
N LEU A 486 -24.53 -24.56 24.63
CA LEU A 486 -25.32 -25.73 24.26
C LEU A 486 -26.35 -26.10 25.35
N LEU A 487 -25.96 -26.06 26.63
CA LEU A 487 -26.87 -26.31 27.75
C LEU A 487 -27.96 -25.23 27.88
N SER A 488 -27.69 -23.99 27.47
CA SER A 488 -28.69 -22.91 27.52
C SER A 488 -29.77 -23.00 26.43
N GLN A 489 -29.56 -23.84 25.41
CA GLN A 489 -30.46 -24.00 24.26
C GLN A 489 -31.33 -25.26 24.32
N GLY A 490 -31.04 -26.18 25.25
CA GLY A 490 -31.84 -27.38 25.52
C GLY A 490 -32.74 -27.16 26.73
#